data_AF-A4RTP3-F1
#
_entry.id   AF-A4RTP3-F1
#
_cell.length_a   1.000
_cell.length_b   1.000
_cell.length_c   1.000
_cell.angle_alpha   90.00
_cell.angle_beta   90.00
_cell.angle_gamma   90.00
#
_symmetry.space_group_name_H-M   'P 1'
#
loop_
_entity.id
_entity.type
_entity.pdbx_description
1 polymer ?
#
loop_
_entity_poly.entity_id
_entity_poly.type
_entity_poly.pdbx_seq_one_letter_code
_entity_poly.pdbx_strand_id
1 'polypeptide(L)'
;MTRRGGLIINFSTGDATSMTIKSAIKRDVTHGVLMLVAWGVLMPTASAAPRMKFLFPDGKWFLMHQIGVVVGAVVFVTAGAMLLAEHDEREDAHSESSTFDAHSRIGIAVGFLWLAQFLLGVFRPNKNITDSARFGFIPSSWRKAWFLAHASLGPITIGLASVALVLGAVLIRDKYVGETDSGVKFLADGGVYGIMAAVWFVCAFGVWRDGFAKAKGGLENYVAREPTPSESNRNAREMRFTGITVSRG
;
A
#
# COMPACT_ATOMS: atom_id res chain seq x y z
N MET A 1 30.30 3.66 -10.76
CA MET A 1 28.94 4.23 -10.91
C MET A 1 29.09 5.67 -11.37
N THR A 2 28.87 5.96 -12.65
CA THR A 2 29.02 7.30 -13.23
C THR A 2 27.72 8.08 -13.01
N ARG A 3 27.73 9.01 -12.04
CA ARG A 3 26.63 9.93 -11.79
C ARG A 3 26.53 10.93 -12.96
N ARG A 4 25.35 11.08 -13.56
CA ARG A 4 25.08 12.10 -14.58
C ARG A 4 24.49 13.33 -13.90
N GLY A 5 25.35 14.21 -13.38
CA GLY A 5 24.98 15.58 -13.04
C GLY A 5 25.16 16.48 -14.26
N GLY A 6 24.21 17.37 -14.52
CA GLY A 6 24.35 18.42 -15.55
C GLY A 6 25.10 19.62 -14.99
N LEU A 7 26.14 20.06 -15.70
CA LEU A 7 26.93 21.25 -15.37
C LEU A 7 26.57 22.36 -16.36
N ILE A 8 26.12 23.52 -15.88
CA ILE A 8 26.03 24.73 -16.70
C ILE A 8 27.33 25.51 -16.48
N ILE A 9 28.08 25.72 -17.56
CA ILE A 9 29.30 26.54 -17.56
C ILE A 9 28.97 27.84 -18.29
N ASN A 10 29.07 28.97 -17.60
CA ASN A 10 29.02 30.29 -18.23
C ASN A 10 30.43 30.69 -18.69
N PHE A 11 30.73 30.49 -19.97
CA PHE A 11 32.04 30.82 -20.54
C PHE A 11 32.37 32.32 -20.57
N SER A 12 31.41 33.21 -20.31
CA SER A 12 31.63 34.65 -20.25
C SER A 12 32.02 35.16 -18.86
N THR A 13 31.61 34.45 -17.80
CA THR A 13 31.90 34.84 -16.40
C THR A 13 32.86 33.86 -15.70
N GLY A 14 33.07 32.68 -16.26
CA GLY A 14 33.84 31.61 -15.63
C GLY A 14 33.07 30.87 -14.54
N ASP A 15 31.79 31.18 -14.35
CA ASP A 15 30.96 30.54 -13.33
C ASP A 15 30.54 29.14 -13.78
N ALA A 16 30.68 28.18 -12.86
CA ALA A 16 30.12 26.85 -12.99
C ALA A 16 28.98 26.70 -11.96
N THR A 17 27.76 26.48 -12.44
CA THR A 17 26.62 26.20 -11.57
C THR A 17 26.23 24.72 -11.70
N SER A 18 26.22 23.99 -10.59
CA SER A 18 25.68 22.64 -10.55
C SER A 18 24.15 22.68 -10.66
N MET A 19 23.57 21.93 -11.60
CA MET A 19 22.12 21.83 -11.76
C MET A 19 21.52 20.88 -10.71
N THR A 20 21.42 21.36 -9.47
CA THR A 20 21.09 20.57 -8.27
C THR A 20 19.57 20.63 -7.96
N ILE A 21 18.95 21.82 -8.02
CA ILE A 21 17.57 22.07 -7.55
C ILE A 21 16.46 21.33 -8.33
N LYS A 22 16.54 21.25 -9.66
CA LYS A 22 15.51 20.54 -10.46
C LYS A 22 15.52 19.03 -10.23
N SER A 23 16.65 18.47 -9.80
CA SER A 23 16.76 17.05 -9.49
C SER A 23 16.08 16.71 -8.16
N ALA A 24 16.30 17.53 -7.12
CA ALA A 24 15.67 17.39 -5.81
C ALA A 24 14.14 17.50 -5.87
N ILE A 25 13.59 18.53 -6.54
CA ILE A 25 12.13 18.70 -6.68
C ILE A 25 11.53 17.47 -7.37
N LYS A 26 12.13 17.04 -8.48
CA LYS A 26 11.63 15.87 -9.23
C LYS A 26 11.68 14.61 -8.38
N ARG A 27 12.76 14.38 -7.65
CA ARG A 27 12.93 13.25 -6.72
C ARG A 27 11.83 13.24 -5.66
N ASP A 28 11.69 14.34 -4.93
CA ASP A 28 10.80 14.45 -3.77
C ASP A 28 9.32 14.40 -4.20
N VAL A 29 8.95 15.06 -5.30
CA VAL A 29 7.61 14.97 -5.90
C VAL A 29 7.33 13.55 -6.38
N THR A 30 8.28 12.91 -7.06
CA THR A 30 8.08 11.53 -7.55
C THR A 30 7.87 10.57 -6.39
N HIS A 31 8.68 10.68 -5.33
CA HIS A 31 8.50 9.90 -4.11
C HIS A 31 7.12 10.15 -3.50
N GLY A 32 6.73 11.42 -3.30
CA GLY A 32 5.44 11.79 -2.71
C GLY A 32 4.25 11.25 -3.51
N VAL A 33 4.27 11.37 -4.83
CA VAL A 33 3.21 10.85 -5.72
C VAL A 33 3.15 9.33 -5.67
N LEU A 34 4.28 8.63 -5.76
CA LEU A 34 4.30 7.16 -5.70
C LEU A 34 3.83 6.65 -4.33
N MET A 35 4.22 7.32 -3.24
CA MET A 35 3.72 6.98 -1.91
C MET A 35 2.23 7.25 -1.77
N LEU A 36 1.70 8.33 -2.34
CA LEU A 36 0.26 8.58 -2.37
C LEU A 36 -0.50 7.51 -3.16
N VAL A 37 0.03 7.05 -4.29
CA VAL A 37 -0.56 5.96 -5.07
C VAL A 37 -0.54 4.65 -4.27
N ALA A 38 0.61 4.28 -3.71
CA ALA A 38 0.75 3.04 -2.95
C ALA A 38 -0.10 3.06 -1.67
N TRP A 39 0.12 4.06 -0.80
CA TRP A 39 -0.43 4.10 0.55
C TRP A 39 -1.73 4.87 0.68
N GLY A 40 -2.01 5.81 -0.22
CA GLY A 40 -3.26 6.58 -0.24
C GLY A 40 -4.36 5.89 -1.03
N VAL A 41 -4.03 5.06 -2.03
CA VAL A 41 -5.01 4.44 -2.94
C VAL A 41 -4.96 2.92 -2.91
N LEU A 42 -3.83 2.32 -3.32
CA LEU A 42 -3.76 0.87 -3.56
C LEU A 42 -3.89 0.05 -2.28
N MET A 43 -3.06 0.32 -1.27
CA MET A 43 -3.04 -0.44 -0.01
C MET A 43 -4.36 -0.33 0.77
N PRO A 44 -4.97 0.87 0.95
CA PRO A 44 -6.26 0.99 1.62
C PRO A 44 -7.37 0.24 0.88
N THR A 45 -7.44 0.39 -0.45
CA THR A 45 -8.47 -0.26 -1.28
C THR A 45 -8.33 -1.78 -1.24
N ALA A 46 -7.10 -2.30 -1.36
CA ALA A 46 -6.80 -3.72 -1.25
C ALA A 46 -7.15 -4.27 0.13
N SER A 47 -6.86 -3.53 1.19
CA SER A 47 -7.18 -3.90 2.58
C SER A 47 -8.69 -3.91 2.84
N ALA A 48 -9.45 -3.00 2.21
CA ALA A 48 -10.90 -2.92 2.32
C ALA A 48 -11.64 -3.97 1.46
N ALA A 49 -10.99 -4.58 0.46
CA ALA A 49 -11.61 -5.54 -0.47
C ALA A 49 -12.44 -6.66 0.21
N PRO A 50 -12.03 -7.26 1.34
CA PRO A 50 -12.82 -8.28 2.05
C PRO A 50 -14.16 -7.76 2.61
N ARG A 51 -14.34 -6.44 2.72
CA ARG A 51 -15.60 -5.78 3.13
C ARG A 51 -16.41 -5.29 1.93
N MET A 52 -15.82 -5.31 0.75
CA MET A 52 -16.44 -4.93 -0.51
C MET A 52 -16.78 -6.15 -1.39
N LYS A 53 -17.10 -7.30 -0.77
CA LYS A 53 -17.42 -8.56 -1.48
C LYS A 53 -18.57 -8.43 -2.49
N PHE A 54 -19.43 -7.44 -2.32
CA PHE A 54 -20.52 -7.15 -3.25
C PHE A 54 -20.06 -6.56 -4.58
N LEU A 55 -18.93 -5.86 -4.58
CA LEU A 55 -18.28 -5.38 -5.80
C LEU A 55 -17.46 -6.50 -6.44
N PHE A 56 -16.95 -7.42 -5.61
CA PHE A 56 -16.04 -8.49 -6.03
C PHE A 56 -16.50 -9.87 -5.51
N PRO A 57 -17.60 -10.42 -6.05
CA PRO A 57 -18.15 -11.71 -5.63
C PRO A 57 -17.23 -12.89 -6.01
N ASP A 58 -17.59 -14.10 -5.59
CA ASP A 58 -16.95 -15.36 -6.01
C ASP A 58 -15.45 -15.46 -5.69
N GLY A 59 -15.03 -14.86 -4.59
CA GLY A 59 -13.62 -14.85 -4.17
C GLY A 59 -12.75 -13.83 -4.92
N LYS A 60 -13.29 -13.05 -5.86
CA LYS A 60 -12.55 -11.98 -6.55
C LYS A 60 -12.02 -10.93 -5.59
N TRP A 61 -12.71 -10.70 -4.45
CA TRP A 61 -12.20 -9.84 -3.38
C TRP A 61 -10.83 -10.29 -2.86
N PHE A 62 -10.55 -11.59 -2.84
CA PHE A 62 -9.29 -12.14 -2.37
C PHE A 62 -8.18 -11.92 -3.39
N LEU A 63 -8.49 -12.11 -4.67
CA LEU A 63 -7.57 -11.79 -5.76
C LEU A 63 -7.25 -10.29 -5.81
N MET A 64 -8.27 -9.43 -5.68
CA MET A 64 -8.10 -7.98 -5.61
C MET A 64 -7.23 -7.56 -4.42
N HIS A 65 -7.45 -8.18 -3.25
CA HIS A 65 -6.59 -7.97 -2.08
C HIS A 65 -5.13 -8.33 -2.38
N GLN A 66 -4.87 -9.53 -2.91
CA GLN A 66 -3.51 -10.00 -3.19
C GLN A 66 -2.80 -9.14 -4.25
N ILE A 67 -3.45 -8.90 -5.40
CA ILE A 67 -2.88 -8.10 -6.48
C ILE A 67 -2.66 -6.67 -6.01
N GLY A 68 -3.64 -6.07 -5.34
CA GLY A 68 -3.53 -4.69 -4.85
C GLY A 68 -2.39 -4.51 -3.85
N VAL A 69 -2.19 -5.47 -2.93
CA VAL A 69 -1.05 -5.44 -2.00
C VAL A 69 0.28 -5.60 -2.74
N VAL A 70 0.39 -6.52 -3.71
CA VAL A 70 1.64 -6.75 -4.46
C VAL A 70 1.98 -5.56 -5.36
N VAL A 71 1.02 -5.02 -6.11
CA VAL A 71 1.24 -3.85 -6.97
C VAL A 71 1.58 -2.63 -6.12
N GLY A 72 0.84 -2.40 -5.03
CA GLY A 72 1.19 -1.35 -4.06
C GLY A 72 2.60 -1.54 -3.50
N ALA A 73 3.02 -2.80 -3.28
CA ALA A 73 4.34 -3.11 -2.77
C ALA A 73 5.45 -2.73 -3.74
N VAL A 74 5.30 -3.09 -5.01
CA VAL A 74 6.24 -2.70 -6.07
C VAL A 74 6.36 -1.18 -6.11
N VAL A 75 5.24 -0.45 -6.11
CA VAL A 75 5.24 1.01 -6.16
C VAL A 75 5.98 1.63 -4.97
N PHE A 76 5.68 1.23 -3.72
CA PHE A 76 6.35 1.83 -2.56
C PHE A 76 7.82 1.43 -2.48
N VAL A 77 8.19 0.18 -2.81
CA VAL A 77 9.58 -0.28 -2.77
C VAL A 77 10.40 0.48 -3.80
N THR A 78 9.87 0.66 -5.03
CA THR A 78 10.53 1.48 -6.05
C THR A 78 10.71 2.92 -5.57
N ALA A 79 9.66 3.53 -5.00
CA ALA A 79 9.73 4.89 -4.48
C ALA A 79 10.74 5.07 -3.34
N GLY A 80 10.90 4.07 -2.47
CA GLY A 80 11.93 4.06 -1.42
C GLY A 80 13.34 3.83 -1.96
N ALA A 81 13.51 2.90 -2.91
CA ALA A 81 14.79 2.63 -3.55
C ALA A 81 15.34 3.84 -4.32
N MET A 82 14.45 4.64 -4.94
CA MET A 82 14.81 5.89 -5.60
C MET A 82 15.44 6.89 -4.61
N LEU A 83 14.84 7.08 -3.43
CA LEU A 83 15.41 7.96 -2.40
C LEU A 83 16.79 7.48 -1.92
N LEU A 84 16.96 6.18 -1.72
CA LEU A 84 18.24 5.61 -1.27
C LEU A 84 19.34 5.75 -2.34
N ALA A 85 18.98 5.67 -3.62
CA ALA A 85 19.92 5.81 -4.73
C ALA A 85 20.35 7.27 -4.99
N GLU A 86 19.48 8.22 -4.65
CA GLU A 86 19.64 9.67 -4.89
C GLU A 86 19.92 10.46 -3.60
N HIS A 87 20.34 9.79 -2.53
CA HIS A 87 20.69 10.43 -1.27
C HIS A 87 22.00 11.24 -1.43
N ASP A 88 21.89 12.56 -1.35
CA ASP A 88 23.02 13.48 -1.30
C ASP A 88 22.94 14.28 0.00
N GLU A 89 23.92 14.06 0.89
CA GLU A 89 24.00 14.70 2.20
C GLU A 89 24.01 16.24 2.12
N ARG A 90 24.31 16.83 0.95
CA ARG A 90 24.33 18.28 0.73
C ARG A 90 22.97 18.87 0.34
N GLU A 91 22.06 18.10 -0.26
CA GLU A 91 20.72 18.57 -0.66
C GLU A 91 19.70 18.50 0.49
N ASP A 92 19.99 17.66 1.48
CA ASP A 92 19.08 17.39 2.60
C ASP A 92 19.44 18.21 3.84
N ALA A 93 20.08 19.38 3.70
CA ALA A 93 20.38 20.28 4.82
C ALA A 93 19.12 20.82 5.57
N HIS A 94 17.91 20.60 5.01
CA HIS A 94 16.62 20.82 5.69
C HIS A 94 16.06 19.56 6.39
N SER A 95 16.85 18.47 6.49
CA SER A 95 16.50 17.21 7.16
C SER A 95 16.43 17.30 8.69
N GLU A 96 16.77 18.45 9.28
CA GLU A 96 16.76 18.63 10.75
C GLU A 96 15.44 19.18 11.30
N SER A 97 14.33 19.08 10.55
CA SER A 97 13.01 19.41 11.11
C SER A 97 12.41 18.23 11.88
N SER A 98 11.70 18.53 12.97
CA SER A 98 10.97 17.50 13.74
C SER A 98 9.92 16.77 12.88
N THR A 99 9.34 17.46 11.90
CA THR A 99 8.41 16.88 10.92
C THR A 99 9.10 15.86 10.02
N PHE A 100 10.35 16.12 9.58
CA PHE A 100 11.11 15.19 8.75
C PHE A 100 11.46 13.92 9.52
N ASP A 101 11.97 14.07 10.75
CA ASP A 101 12.27 12.94 11.63
C ASP A 101 11.02 12.10 11.90
N ALA A 102 9.88 12.73 12.20
CA ALA A 102 8.61 12.03 12.41
C ALA A 102 8.12 11.30 11.15
N HIS A 103 8.15 11.96 9.98
CA HIS A 103 7.78 11.36 8.69
C HIS A 103 8.63 10.11 8.39
N SER A 104 9.95 10.25 8.51
CA SER A 104 10.91 9.18 8.24
C SER A 104 10.71 7.99 9.18
N ARG A 105 10.62 8.23 10.50
CA ARG A 105 10.40 7.17 11.50
C ARG A 105 9.09 6.42 11.29
N ILE A 106 8.00 7.15 11.04
CA ILE A 106 6.70 6.53 10.79
C ILE A 106 6.74 5.76 9.46
N GLY A 107 7.34 6.32 8.40
CA GLY A 107 7.49 5.65 7.10
C GLY A 107 8.25 4.33 7.21
N ILE A 108 9.37 4.31 7.94
CA ILE A 108 10.15 3.10 8.21
C ILE A 108 9.31 2.09 9.03
N ALA A 109 8.62 2.55 10.07
CA ALA A 109 7.76 1.69 10.88
C ALA A 109 6.62 1.07 10.05
N VAL A 110 5.99 1.83 9.15
CA VAL A 110 4.99 1.35 8.19
C VAL A 110 5.59 0.29 7.27
N GLY A 111 6.82 0.47 6.80
CA GLY A 111 7.54 -0.54 6.01
C GLY A 111 7.71 -1.87 6.75
N PHE A 112 8.11 -1.84 8.02
CA PHE A 112 8.22 -3.05 8.85
C PHE A 112 6.86 -3.69 9.14
N LEU A 113 5.85 -2.90 9.46
CA LEU A 113 4.49 -3.38 9.70
C LEU A 113 3.91 -4.04 8.44
N TRP A 114 4.15 -3.45 7.27
CA TRP A 114 3.77 -4.03 5.99
C TRP A 114 4.47 -5.36 5.73
N LEU A 115 5.78 -5.44 5.97
CA LEU A 115 6.52 -6.69 5.82
C LEU A 115 5.95 -7.77 6.75
N ALA A 116 5.64 -7.42 8.00
CA ALA A 116 4.95 -8.32 8.90
C ALA A 116 3.57 -8.76 8.36
N GLN A 117 2.78 -7.84 7.78
CA GLN A 117 1.50 -8.19 7.14
C GLN A 117 1.66 -9.11 5.94
N PHE A 118 2.66 -8.85 5.10
CA PHE A 118 2.97 -9.69 3.94
C PHE A 118 3.36 -11.09 4.37
N LEU A 119 4.25 -11.22 5.35
CA LEU A 119 4.66 -12.51 5.92
C LEU A 119 3.47 -13.23 6.56
N LEU A 120 2.62 -12.54 7.33
CA LEU A 120 1.37 -13.12 7.83
C LEU A 120 0.50 -13.65 6.67
N GLY A 121 0.38 -12.91 5.57
CA GLY A 121 -0.35 -13.36 4.38
C GLY A 121 0.24 -14.63 3.74
N VAL A 122 1.57 -14.68 3.57
CA VAL A 122 2.30 -15.84 3.01
C VAL A 122 2.16 -17.07 3.92
N PHE A 123 2.30 -16.88 5.23
CA PHE A 123 2.24 -17.91 6.26
C PHE A 123 0.81 -18.21 6.74
N ARG A 124 -0.21 -17.73 6.03
CA ARG A 124 -1.62 -17.97 6.35
C ARG A 124 -1.91 -19.47 6.53
N PRO A 125 -2.32 -19.94 7.73
CA PRO A 125 -2.63 -21.34 7.97
C PRO A 125 -3.72 -21.87 7.04
N ASN A 126 -3.77 -23.20 6.82
CA ASN A 126 -4.78 -23.83 5.98
C ASN A 126 -6.20 -23.65 6.56
N LYS A 127 -7.23 -23.75 5.70
CA LYS A 127 -8.61 -23.44 6.10
C LYS A 127 -9.21 -24.54 6.96
N ASN A 128 -9.03 -25.81 6.56
CA ASN A 128 -9.60 -26.91 7.31
C ASN A 128 -8.62 -27.36 8.38
N ILE A 129 -9.15 -27.65 9.57
CA ILE A 129 -8.32 -28.08 10.70
C ILE A 129 -7.67 -29.44 10.46
N THR A 130 -8.24 -30.22 9.55
CA THR A 130 -7.75 -31.53 9.08
C THR A 130 -6.70 -31.43 7.99
N ASP A 131 -6.52 -30.26 7.38
CA ASP A 131 -5.46 -30.06 6.38
C ASP A 131 -4.10 -30.15 7.09
N SER A 132 -3.10 -30.73 6.41
CA SER A 132 -1.73 -30.77 6.90
C SER A 132 -1.20 -29.37 7.21
N ALA A 133 -0.21 -29.29 8.11
CA ALA A 133 0.43 -28.02 8.45
C ALA A 133 0.94 -27.32 7.17
N ARG A 134 0.71 -26.01 7.08
CA ARG A 134 1.24 -25.22 5.95
C ARG A 134 2.76 -25.18 6.05
N PHE A 135 3.44 -25.43 4.92
CA PHE A 135 4.89 -25.61 4.85
C PHE A 135 5.44 -26.71 5.80
N GLY A 136 4.59 -27.60 6.31
CA GLY A 136 4.98 -28.67 7.23
C GLY A 136 5.13 -28.27 8.70
N PHE A 137 5.11 -26.97 9.04
CA PHE A 137 5.31 -26.51 10.43
C PHE A 137 4.28 -25.51 10.95
N ILE A 138 3.35 -25.01 10.12
CA ILE A 138 2.32 -24.05 10.54
C ILE A 138 0.98 -24.77 10.74
N PRO A 139 0.53 -24.98 11.99
CA PRO A 139 -0.71 -25.73 12.26
C PRO A 139 -1.96 -24.96 11.82
N SER A 140 -2.96 -25.67 11.28
CA SER A 140 -4.26 -25.10 10.92
C SER A 140 -5.03 -24.52 12.13
N SER A 141 -4.73 -25.00 13.35
CA SER A 141 -5.31 -24.49 14.60
C SER A 141 -4.97 -23.01 14.88
N TRP A 142 -3.86 -22.50 14.34
CA TRP A 142 -3.44 -21.11 14.52
C TRP A 142 -4.26 -20.11 13.70
N ARG A 143 -5.16 -20.58 12.83
CA ARG A 143 -5.92 -19.74 11.90
C ARG A 143 -6.72 -18.63 12.58
N LYS A 144 -7.29 -18.87 13.77
CA LYS A 144 -8.05 -17.85 14.51
C LYS A 144 -7.14 -16.72 15.01
N ALA A 145 -6.01 -17.07 15.63
CA ALA A 145 -5.02 -16.11 16.12
C ALA A 145 -4.41 -15.32 14.95
N TRP A 146 -4.03 -16.03 13.88
CA TRP A 146 -3.58 -15.43 12.62
C TRP A 146 -4.59 -14.43 12.07
N PHE A 147 -5.87 -14.81 11.98
CA PHE A 147 -6.91 -13.95 11.45
C PHE A 147 -7.06 -12.67 12.28
N LEU A 148 -7.08 -12.79 13.61
CA LEU A 148 -7.17 -11.65 14.50
C LEU A 148 -5.98 -10.70 14.31
N ALA A 149 -4.75 -11.24 14.30
CA ALA A 149 -3.54 -10.46 14.12
C ALA A 149 -3.50 -9.76 12.75
N HIS A 150 -3.81 -10.48 11.67
CA HIS A 150 -3.79 -9.92 10.32
C HIS A 150 -4.92 -8.90 10.10
N ALA A 151 -6.11 -9.15 10.65
CA ALA A 151 -7.25 -8.25 10.53
C ALA A 151 -7.11 -6.97 11.38
N SER A 152 -6.33 -6.99 12.47
CA SER A 152 -6.10 -5.81 13.32
C SER A 152 -4.90 -4.98 12.86
N LEU A 153 -3.79 -5.63 12.51
CA LEU A 153 -2.56 -4.93 12.12
C LEU A 153 -2.68 -4.23 10.75
N GLY A 154 -3.48 -4.76 9.82
CA GLY A 154 -3.73 -4.15 8.52
C GLY A 154 -4.24 -2.70 8.64
N PRO A 155 -5.40 -2.45 9.29
CA PRO A 155 -5.92 -1.10 9.51
C PRO A 155 -4.95 -0.18 10.29
N ILE A 156 -4.24 -0.69 11.29
CA ILE A 156 -3.22 0.09 12.03
C ILE A 156 -2.12 0.58 11.09
N THR A 157 -1.63 -0.30 10.22
CA THR A 157 -0.59 0.03 9.21
C THR A 157 -1.08 1.12 8.26
N ILE A 158 -2.31 1.00 7.77
CA ILE A 158 -2.93 2.00 6.86
C ILE A 158 -3.13 3.35 7.57
N GLY A 159 -3.52 3.34 8.85
CA GLY A 159 -3.64 4.55 9.66
C GLY A 159 -2.30 5.28 9.83
N LEU A 160 -1.24 4.56 10.16
CA LEU A 160 0.12 5.13 10.26
C LEU A 160 0.64 5.61 8.91
N ALA A 161 0.38 4.89 7.82
CA ALA A 161 0.75 5.32 6.48
C ALA A 161 0.04 6.62 6.07
N SER A 162 -1.22 6.79 6.48
CA SER A 162 -1.98 8.03 6.28
C SER A 162 -1.33 9.20 7.01
N VAL A 163 -0.87 9.00 8.25
CA VAL A 163 -0.12 10.02 9.00
C VAL A 163 1.19 10.36 8.27
N ALA A 164 1.94 9.35 7.80
CA ALA A 164 3.17 9.57 7.05
C ALA A 164 2.95 10.39 5.77
N LEU A 165 1.87 10.12 5.01
CA LEU A 165 1.50 10.89 3.82
C LEU A 165 1.21 12.36 4.14
N VAL A 166 0.48 12.63 5.23
CA VAL A 166 0.18 14.00 5.67
C VAL A 166 1.45 14.73 6.08
N LEU A 167 2.33 14.08 6.85
CA LEU A 167 3.61 14.69 7.21
C LEU A 167 4.49 14.94 5.98
N GLY A 168 4.47 14.03 5.00
CA GLY A 168 5.16 14.20 3.71
C GLY A 168 4.63 15.40 2.91
N ALA A 169 3.31 15.60 2.88
CA ALA A 169 2.69 16.77 2.25
C ALA A 169 3.12 18.09 2.91
N VAL A 170 3.16 18.12 4.25
CA VAL A 170 3.67 19.26 5.03
C VAL A 170 5.13 19.52 4.71
N LEU A 171 5.97 18.49 4.62
CA LEU A 171 7.39 18.64 4.25
C LEU A 171 7.57 19.24 2.86
N ILE A 172 6.81 18.79 1.86
CA ILE A 172 6.86 19.36 0.50
C ILE A 172 6.45 20.84 0.53
N ARG A 173 5.36 21.17 1.23
CA ARG A 173 4.89 22.54 1.37
C ARG A 173 5.94 23.45 2.00
N ASP A 174 6.53 23.00 3.10
CA ASP A 174 7.46 23.81 3.88
C ASP A 174 8.84 23.91 3.19
N LYS A 175 9.27 22.87 2.47
CA LYS A 175 10.54 22.84 1.72
C LYS A 175 10.51 23.67 0.43
N TYR A 176 9.35 23.76 -0.22
CA TYR A 176 9.22 24.37 -1.55
C TYR A 176 8.23 25.54 -1.58
N VAL A 177 8.21 26.35 -0.53
CA VAL A 177 7.36 27.56 -0.45
C VAL A 177 7.61 28.48 -1.65
N GLY A 178 6.54 28.85 -2.35
CA GLY A 178 6.59 29.76 -3.51
C GLY A 178 6.99 29.09 -4.83
N GLU A 179 7.25 27.79 -4.84
CA GLU A 179 7.55 27.04 -6.06
C GLU A 179 6.30 26.92 -6.97
N THR A 180 6.54 26.91 -8.28
CA THR A 180 5.49 26.86 -9.30
C THR A 180 5.27 25.49 -9.92
N ASP A 181 6.13 24.51 -9.62
CA ASP A 181 5.99 23.12 -10.03
C ASP A 181 4.62 22.55 -9.67
N SER A 182 3.94 21.95 -10.65
CA SER A 182 2.58 21.45 -10.49
C SER A 182 2.49 20.30 -9.50
N GLY A 183 3.53 19.46 -9.40
CA GLY A 183 3.58 18.35 -8.46
C GLY A 183 3.75 18.82 -7.02
N VAL A 184 4.60 19.84 -6.80
CA VAL A 184 4.71 20.52 -5.51
C VAL A 184 3.35 21.08 -5.09
N LYS A 185 2.69 21.87 -5.95
CA LYS A 185 1.36 22.42 -5.66
C LYS A 185 0.33 21.34 -5.36
N PHE A 186 0.28 20.28 -6.18
CA PHE A 186 -0.65 19.17 -5.95
C PHE A 186 -0.44 18.52 -4.57
N LEU A 187 0.81 18.25 -4.19
CA LEU A 187 1.12 17.61 -2.92
C LEU A 187 0.93 18.56 -1.72
N ALA A 188 1.28 19.83 -1.86
CA ALA A 188 1.25 20.84 -0.79
C ALA A 188 -0.14 21.45 -0.55
N ASP A 189 -0.93 21.68 -1.61
CA ASP A 189 -2.12 22.54 -1.58
C ASP A 189 -3.45 21.77 -1.46
N GLY A 190 -3.42 20.52 -0.98
CA GLY A 190 -4.65 19.78 -0.66
C GLY A 190 -4.88 18.48 -1.44
N GLY A 191 -4.13 18.23 -2.52
CA GLY A 191 -4.34 17.05 -3.38
C GLY A 191 -4.22 15.73 -2.62
N VAL A 192 -3.25 15.61 -1.71
CA VAL A 192 -3.09 14.46 -0.80
C VAL A 192 -4.35 14.25 0.03
N TYR A 193 -4.85 15.29 0.69
CA TYR A 193 -6.04 15.21 1.55
C TYR A 193 -7.30 14.87 0.75
N GLY A 194 -7.46 15.44 -0.44
CA GLY A 194 -8.59 15.15 -1.33
C GLY A 194 -8.64 13.68 -1.76
N ILE A 195 -7.52 13.13 -2.24
CA ILE A 195 -7.43 11.71 -2.61
C ILE A 195 -7.68 10.81 -1.41
N MET A 196 -7.03 11.10 -0.28
CA MET A 196 -7.20 10.31 0.94
C MET A 196 -8.66 10.34 1.39
N ALA A 197 -9.30 11.51 1.45
CA ALA A 197 -10.70 11.63 1.85
C ALA A 197 -11.63 10.82 0.94
N ALA A 198 -11.42 10.87 -0.38
CA ALA A 198 -12.20 10.10 -1.34
C ALA A 198 -12.05 8.59 -1.13
N VAL A 199 -10.81 8.09 -0.98
CA VAL A 199 -10.53 6.67 -0.76
C VAL A 199 -11.08 6.20 0.58
N TRP A 200 -10.84 6.95 1.65
CA TRP A 200 -11.34 6.64 2.99
C TRP A 200 -12.86 6.63 3.02
N PHE A 201 -13.54 7.53 2.30
CA PHE A 201 -14.99 7.52 2.16
C PHE A 201 -15.49 6.22 1.51
N VAL A 202 -14.89 5.80 0.40
CA VAL A 202 -15.24 4.54 -0.29
C VAL A 202 -15.03 3.33 0.63
N CYS A 203 -13.87 3.27 1.30
CA CYS A 203 -13.54 2.19 2.22
C CYS A 203 -14.50 2.16 3.43
N ALA A 204 -14.79 3.30 4.04
CA ALA A 204 -15.70 3.43 5.17
C ALA A 204 -17.13 3.05 4.78
N PHE A 205 -17.59 3.50 3.61
CA PHE A 205 -18.89 3.12 3.06
C PHE A 205 -18.98 1.60 2.87
N GLY A 206 -17.95 0.97 2.29
CA GLY A 206 -17.88 -0.48 2.13
C GLY A 206 -17.98 -1.22 3.47
N VAL A 207 -17.26 -0.76 4.49
CA VAL A 207 -17.30 -1.32 5.85
C VAL A 207 -18.67 -1.15 6.51
N TRP A 208 -19.22 0.07 6.47
CA TRP A 208 -20.54 0.37 7.03
C TRP A 208 -21.62 -0.51 6.40
N ARG A 209 -21.60 -0.63 5.07
CA ARG A 209 -22.56 -1.43 4.31
C ARG A 209 -22.46 -2.92 4.65
N ASP A 210 -21.26 -3.46 4.77
CA ASP A 210 -21.03 -4.85 5.20
C ASP A 210 -21.56 -5.08 6.63
N GLY A 211 -21.34 -4.14 7.54
CA GLY A 211 -21.89 -4.18 8.90
C GLY A 211 -23.42 -4.16 8.92
N PHE A 212 -24.03 -3.27 8.13
CA PHE A 212 -25.49 -3.16 8.01
C PHE A 212 -26.12 -4.43 7.41
N ALA A 213 -25.50 -5.01 6.39
CA ALA A 213 -25.94 -6.26 5.79
C ALA A 213 -25.92 -7.42 6.81
N LYS A 214 -24.87 -7.50 7.65
CA LYS A 214 -24.78 -8.49 8.73
C LYS A 214 -25.84 -8.30 9.81
N ALA A 215 -26.13 -7.04 10.17
CA ALA A 215 -27.16 -6.72 11.17
C ALA A 215 -28.57 -7.08 10.68
N LYS A 216 -28.87 -6.90 9.38
CA LYS A 216 -30.17 -7.24 8.79
C LYS A 216 -30.36 -8.72 8.44
N GLY A 217 -29.28 -9.43 8.08
CA GLY A 217 -29.37 -10.80 7.56
C GLY A 217 -29.44 -11.91 8.62
N GLY A 218 -29.22 -11.59 9.90
CA GLY A 218 -28.92 -12.60 10.92
C GLY A 218 -27.55 -13.27 10.66
N LEU A 219 -26.82 -13.64 11.71
CA LEU A 219 -25.50 -14.31 11.57
C LEU A 219 -25.55 -15.62 10.75
N GLU A 220 -26.75 -16.16 10.54
CA GLU A 220 -27.04 -17.46 9.93
C GLU A 220 -26.97 -17.45 8.40
N ASN A 221 -27.21 -16.29 7.75
CA ASN A 221 -27.19 -16.16 6.29
C ASN A 221 -25.85 -15.68 5.70
N TYR A 222 -24.90 -15.25 6.54
CA TYR A 222 -23.63 -14.66 6.09
C TYR A 222 -22.39 -15.55 6.33
N VAL A 223 -22.57 -16.71 6.97
CA VAL A 223 -21.70 -17.84 6.66
C VAL A 223 -22.05 -18.15 5.22
N ALA A 224 -21.24 -17.66 4.29
CA ALA A 224 -21.30 -18.06 2.89
C ALA A 224 -21.61 -19.55 2.89
N ARG A 225 -22.78 -19.96 2.38
CA ARG A 225 -23.07 -21.38 2.19
C ARG A 225 -21.85 -21.92 1.49
N GLU A 226 -21.09 -22.74 2.20
CA GLU A 226 -19.89 -23.33 1.60
C GLU A 226 -20.41 -24.07 0.37
N PRO A 227 -19.80 -23.85 -0.82
CA PRO A 227 -20.20 -24.61 -1.98
C PRO A 227 -20.13 -26.07 -1.57
N THR A 228 -21.24 -26.77 -1.76
CA THR A 228 -21.29 -28.19 -1.49
C THR A 228 -20.15 -28.88 -2.24
N PRO A 229 -19.63 -30.03 -1.77
CA PRO A 229 -18.53 -30.72 -2.45
C PRO A 229 -18.77 -30.93 -3.95
N SER A 230 -20.03 -31.06 -4.37
CA SER A 230 -20.45 -31.11 -5.78
C SER A 230 -20.28 -29.77 -6.52
N GLU A 231 -20.65 -28.64 -5.92
CA GLU A 231 -20.48 -27.29 -6.50
C GLU A 231 -19.00 -26.90 -6.59
N SER A 232 -18.19 -27.26 -5.58
CA SER A 232 -16.74 -27.06 -5.60
C SER A 232 -16.07 -27.87 -6.73
N ASN A 233 -16.48 -29.13 -6.92
CA ASN A 233 -15.99 -29.96 -8.01
C ASN A 233 -16.47 -29.49 -9.39
N ARG A 234 -17.67 -28.91 -9.49
CA ARG A 234 -18.18 -28.31 -10.74
C ARG A 234 -17.37 -27.07 -11.12
N ASN A 235 -17.15 -26.15 -10.17
CA ASN A 235 -16.36 -24.94 -10.39
C ASN A 235 -14.88 -25.26 -10.71
N ALA A 236 -14.32 -26.31 -10.10
CA ALA A 236 -12.98 -26.80 -10.42
C ALA A 236 -12.89 -27.47 -11.80
N ARG A 237 -13.98 -28.11 -12.28
CA ARG A 237 -14.07 -28.63 -13.66
C ARG A 237 -14.22 -27.52 -14.69
N GLU A 238 -15.01 -26.48 -14.39
CA GLU A 238 -15.20 -25.33 -15.29
C GLU A 238 -13.89 -24.52 -15.46
N MET A 239 -13.09 -24.35 -14.40
CA MET A 239 -11.76 -23.73 -14.50
C MET A 239 -10.74 -24.56 -15.29
N ARG A 240 -10.87 -25.90 -15.30
CA ARG A 240 -10.06 -26.77 -16.17
C ARG A 240 -10.44 -26.66 -17.65
N PHE A 241 -11.69 -26.33 -17.95
CA PHE A 241 -12.15 -26.13 -19.33
C PHE A 241 -11.68 -24.80 -19.93
N THR A 242 -11.41 -23.79 -19.10
CA THR A 242 -10.86 -22.49 -19.53
C THR A 242 -9.32 -22.44 -19.56
N GLY A 243 -8.63 -23.59 -19.49
CA GLY A 243 -7.18 -23.67 -19.67
C GLY A 243 -6.32 -23.15 -18.50
N ILE A 244 -6.91 -22.85 -17.34
CA ILE A 244 -6.16 -22.42 -16.15
C ILE A 244 -5.97 -23.62 -15.23
N THR A 245 -4.83 -24.28 -15.36
CA THR A 245 -4.44 -25.40 -14.49
C THR A 245 -3.98 -24.84 -13.14
N VAL A 246 -4.89 -24.77 -12.16
CA VAL A 246 -4.48 -24.59 -10.76
C VAL A 246 -3.99 -25.95 -10.25
N SER A 247 -2.67 -26.14 -10.27
CA SER A 247 -2.01 -27.25 -9.57
C SER A 247 -2.29 -27.12 -8.07
N ARG A 248 -2.83 -28.19 -7.47
CA ARG A 248 -3.00 -28.28 -6.02
C ARG A 248 -1.62 -28.58 -5.40
N GLY A 249 -1.09 -27.61 -4.66
CA GLY A 249 0.03 -27.74 -3.73
C GLY A 249 -0.28 -27.00 -2.45
#